data_AF-A0AAN9GND9-F1
#
_entry.id   AF-A0AAN9GND9-F1
#
_cell.length_a   1.000
_cell.length_b   1.000
_cell.length_c   1.000
_cell.angle_alpha   90.00
_cell.angle_beta   90.00
_cell.angle_gamma   90.00
#
_symmetry.space_group_name_H-M   'P 1'
#
loop_
_entity.id
_entity.type
_entity.pdbx_description
1 polymer ?
#
loop_
_entity_poly.entity_id
_entity_poly.type
_entity_poly.pdbx_seq_one_letter_code
_entity_poly.pdbx_strand_id
1 'polypeptide(L)'
;MTENKLKLNSEKTEALLVGTRQKIASLTVTDLQLDDATVPFSPAVKSLGVFLDSTLSMQTHISFIIKTCFFHLRRIASIRRYLTHDACVKLVVSLIFSRLDYCNSLLAGLPASSIHGLQRVQNAAARLTLRKTKRDHITPLLRSLHWLPVNTRISYKLSTLVYTCLNDSAPEYLQSSLDLYTQPSDRPLRSAADPLRLHIPRSKLASAGQRAFPSAGPSVWNSLSLELRQSPSLDAFKSRLKTQFFP
;
A
#
# COMPACT_ATOMS: atom_id res chain seq x y z
N MET A 1 7.11 20.06 24.08
CA MET A 1 8.51 19.56 24.15
C MET A 1 9.23 20.07 25.40
N THR A 2 9.02 21.34 25.75
CA THR A 2 9.53 22.00 26.96
C THR A 2 9.19 21.29 28.27
N GLU A 3 7.95 20.78 28.44
CA GLU A 3 7.57 20.01 29.64
C GLU A 3 8.42 18.76 29.87
N ASN A 4 8.83 18.09 28.80
CA ASN A 4 9.67 16.89 28.86
C ASN A 4 11.18 17.20 28.75
N LYS A 5 11.57 18.48 28.81
CA LYS A 5 12.97 18.95 28.67
C LYS A 5 13.65 18.47 27.37
N LEU A 6 12.89 18.32 26.29
CA LEU A 6 13.41 17.94 24.97
C LEU A 6 13.58 19.19 24.09
N LYS A 7 14.65 19.21 23.28
CA LYS A 7 14.93 20.28 22.30
C LYS A 7 14.64 19.80 20.88
N LEU A 8 13.90 20.59 20.10
CA LEU A 8 13.65 20.35 18.67
C LEU A 8 14.96 20.47 17.88
N ASN A 9 15.21 19.52 16.97
CA ASN A 9 16.27 19.65 15.97
C ASN A 9 15.69 20.28 14.70
N SER A 10 15.83 21.59 14.55
CA SER A 10 15.30 22.35 13.42
C SER A 10 15.85 21.88 12.07
N GLU A 11 17.12 21.48 11.99
CA GLU A 11 17.76 21.00 10.75
C GLU A 11 17.16 19.69 10.22
N LYS A 12 16.67 18.84 11.12
CA LYS A 12 16.03 17.55 10.77
C LYS A 12 14.52 17.62 10.70
N THR A 13 13.92 18.74 11.10
CA THR A 13 12.46 18.89 11.15
C THR A 13 11.96 19.31 9.78
N GLU A 14 11.11 18.48 9.18
CA GLU A 14 10.41 18.81 7.93
C GLU A 14 8.93 19.08 8.25
N ALA A 15 8.36 20.12 7.66
CA ALA A 15 6.94 20.41 7.74
C ALA A 15 6.26 20.10 6.39
N LEU A 16 5.09 19.45 6.43
CA LEU A 16 4.26 19.18 5.25
C LEU A 16 2.87 19.79 5.45
N LEU A 17 2.48 20.68 4.53
CA LEU A 17 1.12 21.17 4.46
C LEU A 17 0.27 20.23 3.58
N VAL A 18 -0.71 19.55 4.17
CA VAL A 18 -1.54 18.56 3.47
C VAL A 18 -2.92 19.12 3.14
N GLY A 19 -3.37 18.93 1.89
CA GLY A 19 -4.68 19.41 1.46
C GLY A 19 -5.01 19.09 -0.01
N THR A 20 -6.18 19.54 -0.45
CA THR A 20 -6.49 19.52 -1.89
C THR A 20 -5.65 20.58 -2.61
N ARG A 21 -5.34 20.36 -3.89
CA ARG A 21 -4.58 21.33 -4.69
C ARG A 21 -5.19 22.74 -4.63
N GLN A 22 -6.52 22.83 -4.69
CA GLN A 22 -7.23 24.11 -4.61
C GLN A 22 -7.02 24.81 -3.27
N LYS A 23 -7.12 24.07 -2.15
CA LYS A 23 -6.94 24.65 -0.81
C LYS A 23 -5.48 25.04 -0.55
N ILE A 24 -4.53 24.22 -0.97
CA ILE A 24 -3.10 24.55 -0.83
C ILE A 24 -2.77 25.80 -1.63
N ALA A 25 -3.27 25.92 -2.87
CA ALA A 25 -3.02 27.08 -3.71
C ALA A 25 -3.64 28.38 -3.18
N SER A 26 -4.71 28.30 -2.38
CA SER A 26 -5.33 29.48 -1.76
C SER A 26 -4.64 29.96 -0.48
N LEU A 27 -3.72 29.17 0.08
CA LEU A 27 -3.04 29.51 1.32
C LEU A 27 -1.78 30.34 1.03
N THR A 28 -1.57 31.39 1.81
CA THR A 28 -0.38 32.25 1.76
C THR A 28 0.73 31.81 2.73
N VAL A 29 0.45 30.83 3.60
CA VAL A 29 1.39 30.37 4.62
C VAL A 29 2.46 29.48 3.98
N THR A 30 3.72 29.88 4.13
CA THR A 30 4.89 29.21 3.52
C THR A 30 5.71 28.39 4.51
N ASP A 31 5.56 28.68 5.80
CA ASP A 31 6.40 28.15 6.87
C ASP A 31 5.61 28.01 8.17
N LEU A 32 6.19 27.22 9.08
CA LEU A 32 5.69 26.97 10.42
C LEU A 32 6.72 27.47 11.42
N GLN A 33 6.30 28.37 12.30
CA GLN A 33 7.10 28.80 13.44
C GLN A 33 7.00 27.75 14.55
N LEU A 34 8.13 27.16 14.93
CA LEU A 34 8.27 26.20 16.02
C LEU A 34 9.33 26.71 17.00
N ASP A 35 8.89 27.23 18.14
CA ASP A 35 9.74 27.91 19.12
C ASP A 35 10.58 29.02 18.44
N ASP A 36 11.92 28.92 18.48
CA ASP A 36 12.84 29.87 17.84
C ASP A 36 13.20 29.49 16.39
N ALA A 37 12.55 28.49 15.80
CA ALA A 37 12.89 27.95 14.49
C ALA A 37 11.75 28.10 13.46
N THR A 38 12.08 28.72 12.33
CA THR A 38 11.22 28.76 11.13
C THR A 38 11.45 27.50 10.29
N VAL A 39 10.43 26.67 10.14
CA VAL A 39 10.48 25.46 9.31
C VAL A 39 9.63 25.67 8.05
N PRO A 40 10.23 25.76 6.85
CA PRO A 40 9.48 25.92 5.61
C PRO A 40 8.68 24.65 5.27
N PHE A 41 7.53 24.82 4.63
CA PHE A 41 6.77 23.69 4.12
C PHE A 41 7.48 23.06 2.91
N SER A 42 7.76 21.77 3.00
CA SER A 42 8.28 20.98 1.89
C SER A 42 7.13 20.43 1.03
N PRO A 43 7.29 20.33 -0.31
CA PRO A 43 6.28 19.69 -1.17
C PRO A 43 6.14 18.18 -0.90
N ALA A 44 7.18 17.54 -0.35
CA ALA A 44 7.14 16.16 0.07
C ALA A 44 8.11 15.90 1.23
N VAL A 45 7.70 15.08 2.19
CA VAL A 45 8.51 14.71 3.37
C VAL A 45 8.68 13.20 3.45
N LYS A 46 9.78 12.76 4.05
CA LYS A 46 10.07 11.33 4.19
C LYS A 46 9.77 10.85 5.61
N SER A 47 8.74 10.03 5.76
CA SER A 47 8.39 9.39 7.04
C SER A 47 8.57 7.88 6.95
N LEU A 48 9.42 7.32 7.82
CA LEU A 48 9.71 5.88 7.90
C LEU A 48 9.96 5.24 6.52
N GLY A 49 10.71 5.90 5.64
CA GLY A 49 11.02 5.36 4.30
C GLY A 49 9.97 5.62 3.20
N VAL A 50 8.80 6.17 3.54
CA VAL A 50 7.75 6.56 2.61
C VAL A 50 7.80 8.07 2.35
N PHE A 51 7.63 8.48 1.09
CA PHE A 51 7.52 9.90 0.73
C PHE A 51 6.05 10.30 0.68
N LEU A 52 5.66 11.27 1.50
CA LEU A 52 4.32 11.84 1.52
C LEU A 52 4.35 13.19 0.84
N ASP A 53 3.58 13.36 -0.23
CA ASP A 53 3.39 14.63 -0.91
C ASP A 53 2.19 15.39 -0.34
N SER A 54 2.16 16.72 -0.53
CA SER A 54 1.13 17.60 0.02
C SER A 54 -0.31 17.23 -0.39
N THR A 55 -0.47 16.54 -1.52
CA THR A 55 -1.78 16.08 -2.03
C THR A 55 -2.10 14.62 -1.74
N LEU A 56 -1.21 13.91 -1.02
CA LEU A 56 -1.27 12.46 -0.77
C LEU A 56 -1.49 11.64 -2.05
N SER A 57 -0.88 12.06 -3.15
CA SER A 57 -0.95 11.37 -4.45
C SER A 57 0.00 10.17 -4.53
N MET A 58 0.98 10.08 -3.64
CA MET A 58 2.03 9.04 -3.59
C MET A 58 2.95 9.03 -4.82
N GLN A 59 2.88 10.02 -5.71
CA GLN A 59 3.66 10.02 -6.96
C GLN A 59 5.16 10.10 -6.72
N THR A 60 5.59 10.92 -5.75
CA THR A 60 6.99 11.04 -5.35
C THR A 60 7.53 9.69 -4.86
N HIS A 61 6.76 9.00 -4.03
CA HIS A 61 7.11 7.68 -3.50
C HIS A 61 7.16 6.60 -4.59
N ILE A 62 6.12 6.53 -5.43
CA ILE A 62 6.07 5.57 -6.54
C ILE A 62 7.24 5.78 -7.51
N SER A 63 7.53 7.03 -7.86
CA SER A 63 8.65 7.37 -8.75
C SER A 63 9.99 6.96 -8.15
N PHE A 64 10.19 7.19 -6.84
CA PHE A 64 11.36 6.75 -6.11
C PHE A 64 11.52 5.22 -6.12
N ILE A 65 10.43 4.47 -5.85
CA ILE A 65 10.45 2.99 -5.89
C ILE A 65 10.78 2.51 -7.30
N ILE A 66 10.11 3.03 -8.32
CA ILE A 66 10.33 2.63 -9.72
C ILE A 66 11.78 2.86 -10.13
N LYS A 67 12.33 4.05 -9.84
CA LYS A 67 13.74 4.38 -10.12
C LYS A 67 14.69 3.39 -9.46
N THR A 68 14.46 3.11 -8.18
CA THR A 68 15.29 2.21 -7.37
C THR A 68 15.20 0.77 -7.87
N CYS A 69 14.00 0.27 -8.16
CA CYS A 69 13.81 -1.08 -8.67
C CYS A 69 14.44 -1.26 -10.05
N PHE A 70 14.30 -0.30 -10.98
CA PHE A 70 14.98 -0.39 -12.27
C PHE A 70 16.50 -0.30 -12.15
N PHE A 71 17.03 0.45 -11.19
CA PHE A 71 18.46 0.42 -10.88
C PHE A 71 18.92 -1.00 -10.50
N HIS A 72 18.23 -1.66 -9.57
CA HIS A 72 18.55 -3.04 -9.19
C HIS A 72 18.35 -4.05 -10.33
N LEU A 73 17.27 -3.93 -11.11
CA LEU A 73 17.03 -4.80 -12.27
C LEU A 73 18.15 -4.71 -13.29
N ARG A 74 18.70 -3.51 -13.56
CA ARG A 74 19.86 -3.36 -14.47
C ARG A 74 21.10 -4.07 -13.94
N ARG A 75 21.35 -4.02 -12.63
CA ARG A 75 22.47 -4.74 -12.00
C ARG A 75 22.28 -6.26 -12.03
N ILE A 76 21.07 -6.75 -11.80
CA ILE A 76 20.77 -8.18 -11.95
C ILE A 76 20.92 -8.60 -13.41
N ALA A 77 20.48 -7.74 -14.36
CA ALA A 77 20.58 -8.01 -15.78
C ALA A 77 22.02 -8.14 -16.28
N SER A 78 22.96 -7.32 -15.77
CA SER A 78 24.36 -7.40 -16.19
C SER A 78 25.01 -8.74 -15.81
N ILE A 79 24.65 -9.30 -14.66
CA ILE A 79 25.14 -10.61 -14.18
C ILE A 79 24.23 -11.78 -14.57
N ARG A 80 23.09 -11.53 -15.24
CA ARG A 80 22.04 -12.54 -15.48
C ARG A 80 22.57 -13.82 -16.11
N ARG A 81 23.57 -13.71 -17.00
CA ARG A 81 24.17 -14.85 -17.71
C ARG A 81 24.81 -15.87 -16.76
N TYR A 82 25.33 -15.42 -15.62
CA TYR A 82 26.02 -16.23 -14.61
C TYR A 82 25.09 -16.74 -13.50
N LEU A 83 23.82 -16.34 -13.52
CA LEU A 83 22.86 -16.72 -12.49
C LEU A 83 22.01 -17.91 -12.90
N THR A 84 21.85 -18.87 -12.00
CA THR A 84 20.81 -19.90 -12.09
C THR A 84 19.42 -19.26 -12.01
N HIS A 85 18.38 -20.00 -12.41
CA HIS A 85 17.01 -19.51 -12.32
C HIS A 85 16.62 -19.18 -10.87
N ASP A 86 16.84 -20.11 -9.94
CA ASP A 86 16.53 -19.93 -8.52
C ASP A 86 17.28 -18.76 -7.88
N ALA A 87 18.58 -18.60 -8.16
CA ALA A 87 19.35 -17.46 -7.66
C ALA A 87 18.80 -16.12 -8.18
N CYS A 88 18.38 -16.08 -9.46
CA CYS A 88 17.75 -14.89 -10.03
C CYS A 88 16.41 -14.56 -9.36
N VAL A 89 15.57 -15.58 -9.09
CA VAL A 89 14.31 -15.42 -8.36
C VAL A 89 14.59 -14.81 -6.97
N LYS A 90 15.53 -15.37 -6.21
CA LYS A 90 15.90 -14.89 -4.88
C LYS A 90 16.40 -13.43 -4.90
N LEU A 91 17.22 -13.05 -5.89
CA LEU A 91 17.66 -11.66 -6.04
C LEU A 91 16.50 -10.71 -6.38
N VAL A 92 15.59 -11.12 -7.25
CA VAL A 92 14.42 -10.30 -7.58
C VAL A 92 13.49 -10.16 -6.37
N VAL A 93 13.25 -11.22 -5.61
CA VAL A 93 12.43 -11.17 -4.39
C VAL A 93 13.06 -10.25 -3.33
N SER A 94 14.35 -10.44 -3.05
CA SER A 94 15.05 -9.66 -2.03
C SER A 94 15.27 -8.19 -2.39
N LEU A 95 15.47 -7.85 -3.66
CA LEU A 95 15.78 -6.47 -4.09
C LEU A 95 14.58 -5.72 -4.67
N ILE A 96 13.66 -6.40 -5.34
CA ILE A 96 12.54 -5.76 -6.04
C ILE A 96 11.27 -5.91 -5.22
N PHE A 97 10.86 -7.14 -4.89
CA PHE A 97 9.59 -7.34 -4.17
C PHE A 97 9.62 -6.76 -2.77
N SER A 98 10.73 -6.85 -2.05
CA SER A 98 10.90 -6.19 -0.74
C SER A 98 10.55 -4.69 -0.79
N ARG A 99 10.88 -3.99 -1.89
CA ARG A 99 10.57 -2.57 -2.09
C ARG A 99 9.15 -2.34 -2.59
N LEU A 100 8.63 -3.23 -3.43
CA LEU A 100 7.24 -3.15 -3.92
C LEU A 100 6.22 -3.47 -2.81
N ASP A 101 6.60 -4.28 -1.82
CA ASP A 101 5.73 -4.71 -0.73
C ASP A 101 5.84 -3.83 0.51
N TYR A 102 6.92 -3.06 0.62
CA TYR A 102 7.11 -2.12 1.73
C TYR A 102 6.02 -1.04 1.69
N CYS A 103 5.21 -0.97 2.75
CA CYS A 103 4.10 -0.01 2.89
C CYS A 103 3.12 0.04 1.71
N ASN A 104 2.97 -1.06 0.96
CA ASN A 104 2.14 -1.09 -0.24
C ASN A 104 0.64 -0.92 0.03
N SER A 105 0.18 -1.12 1.27
CA SER A 105 -1.19 -0.82 1.71
C SER A 105 -1.56 0.66 1.54
N LEU A 106 -0.58 1.58 1.63
CA LEU A 106 -0.80 3.02 1.42
C LEU A 106 -1.17 3.36 -0.03
N LEU A 107 -0.93 2.45 -0.97
CA LEU A 107 -1.23 2.63 -2.38
C LEU A 107 -2.68 2.26 -2.74
N ALA A 108 -3.49 1.90 -1.74
CA ALA A 108 -4.88 1.53 -1.93
C ALA A 108 -5.73 2.67 -2.52
N GLY A 109 -6.59 2.33 -3.47
CA GLY A 109 -7.49 3.29 -4.11
C GLY A 109 -6.81 4.36 -4.97
N LEU A 110 -5.50 4.24 -5.25
CA LEU A 110 -4.83 5.09 -6.22
C LEU A 110 -5.30 4.80 -7.66
N PRO A 111 -5.24 5.78 -8.57
CA PRO A 111 -5.59 5.57 -9.97
C PRO A 111 -4.71 4.48 -10.61
N ALA A 112 -5.30 3.67 -11.48
CA ALA A 112 -4.60 2.60 -12.18
C ALA A 112 -3.36 3.09 -12.95
N SER A 113 -3.38 4.32 -13.47
CA SER A 113 -2.24 4.97 -14.12
C SER A 113 -1.01 5.07 -13.23
N SER A 114 -1.20 5.29 -11.92
CA SER A 114 -0.12 5.41 -10.94
C SER A 114 0.48 4.04 -10.61
N ILE A 115 -0.39 3.04 -10.40
CA ILE A 115 0.02 1.66 -10.10
C ILE A 115 0.64 0.96 -11.31
N HIS A 116 0.26 1.34 -12.53
CA HIS A 116 0.76 0.74 -13.76
C HIS A 116 2.30 0.82 -13.87
N GLY A 117 2.92 1.88 -13.35
CA GLY A 117 4.38 1.99 -13.28
C GLY A 117 5.03 0.88 -12.44
N LEU A 118 4.45 0.56 -11.28
CA LEU A 118 4.90 -0.54 -10.41
C LEU A 118 4.65 -1.91 -11.08
N GLN A 119 3.52 -2.09 -11.76
CA GLN A 119 3.26 -3.30 -12.52
C GLN A 119 4.31 -3.51 -13.63
N ARG A 120 4.74 -2.44 -14.31
CA ARG A 120 5.82 -2.52 -15.31
C ARG A 120 7.15 -2.98 -14.71
N VAL A 121 7.47 -2.56 -13.48
CA VAL A 121 8.66 -3.06 -12.75
C VAL A 121 8.55 -4.57 -12.53
N GLN A 122 7.41 -5.05 -12.01
CA GLN A 122 7.18 -6.48 -11.81
C GLN A 122 7.28 -7.26 -13.14
N ASN A 123 6.69 -6.72 -14.21
CA ASN A 123 6.70 -7.35 -15.52
C ASN A 123 8.13 -7.46 -16.09
N ALA A 124 8.95 -6.42 -15.90
CA ALA A 124 10.35 -6.44 -16.29
C ALA A 124 11.14 -7.47 -15.46
N ALA A 125 10.87 -7.56 -14.17
CA ALA A 125 11.49 -8.53 -13.28
C ALA A 125 11.16 -9.99 -13.67
N ALA A 126 9.90 -10.27 -14.03
CA ALA A 126 9.47 -11.59 -14.47
C ALA A 126 10.17 -12.00 -15.77
N ARG A 127 10.20 -11.07 -16.74
CA ARG A 127 10.90 -11.28 -18.02
C ARG A 127 12.40 -11.51 -17.83
N LEU A 128 13.05 -10.74 -16.95
CA LEU A 128 14.47 -10.92 -16.65
C LEU A 128 14.73 -12.31 -16.04
N THR A 129 13.87 -12.74 -15.13
CA THR A 129 13.99 -14.02 -14.43
C THR A 129 13.85 -15.20 -15.39
N LEU A 130 12.87 -15.15 -16.30
CA LEU A 130 12.59 -16.20 -17.28
C LEU A 130 13.34 -16.05 -18.60
N ARG A 131 14.22 -15.05 -18.74
CA ARG A 131 14.96 -14.72 -19.97
C ARG A 131 14.03 -14.52 -21.19
N LYS A 132 12.92 -13.82 -20.96
CA LYS A 132 11.87 -13.54 -21.95
C LYS A 132 12.03 -12.13 -22.52
N THR A 133 11.55 -11.95 -23.74
CA THR A 133 11.63 -10.67 -24.45
C THR A 133 10.57 -9.67 -23.94
N LYS A 134 10.73 -8.39 -24.29
CA LYS A 134 9.76 -7.34 -23.95
C LYS A 134 8.36 -7.60 -24.52
N ARG A 135 8.27 -8.31 -25.65
CA ARG A 135 7.00 -8.57 -26.36
C ARG A 135 6.25 -9.79 -25.82
N ASP A 136 6.92 -10.63 -25.03
CA ASP A 136 6.32 -11.85 -24.51
C ASP A 136 5.14 -11.53 -23.58
N HIS A 137 4.07 -12.32 -23.71
CA HIS A 137 2.84 -12.17 -22.95
C HIS A 137 3.11 -12.38 -21.46
N ILE A 138 2.70 -11.44 -20.62
CA ILE A 138 3.14 -11.38 -19.22
C ILE A 138 2.36 -12.31 -18.28
N THR A 139 1.07 -12.52 -18.54
CA THR A 139 0.20 -13.35 -17.70
C THR A 139 0.73 -14.77 -17.46
N PRO A 140 1.17 -15.54 -18.47
CA PRO A 140 1.72 -16.87 -18.25
C PRO A 140 3.04 -16.84 -17.48
N LEU A 141 3.83 -15.76 -17.60
CA LEU A 141 5.08 -15.60 -16.87
C LEU A 141 4.85 -15.36 -15.38
N LEU A 142 3.85 -14.55 -15.03
CA LEU A 142 3.48 -14.34 -13.63
C LEU A 142 2.90 -15.61 -13.01
N ARG A 143 2.09 -16.37 -13.78
CA ARG A 143 1.58 -17.67 -13.35
C ARG A 143 2.69 -18.68 -13.09
N SER A 144 3.65 -18.82 -14.01
CA SER A 144 4.75 -19.77 -13.84
C SER A 144 5.68 -19.44 -12.67
N LEU A 145 5.80 -18.16 -12.30
CA LEU A 145 6.57 -17.71 -11.15
C LEU A 145 5.76 -17.69 -9.84
N HIS A 146 4.46 -17.99 -9.90
CA HIS A 146 3.52 -17.83 -8.79
C HIS A 146 3.50 -16.40 -8.19
N TRP A 147 3.63 -15.38 -9.04
CA TRP A 147 3.66 -13.98 -8.63
C TRP A 147 2.32 -13.27 -8.83
N LEU A 148 1.73 -12.80 -7.73
CA LEU A 148 0.52 -11.97 -7.75
C LEU A 148 0.79 -10.59 -8.39
N PRO A 149 -0.08 -10.08 -9.29
CA PRO A 149 -0.02 -8.71 -9.80
C PRO A 149 0.00 -7.65 -8.70
N VAL A 150 0.65 -6.51 -8.92
CA VAL A 150 0.85 -5.46 -7.91
C VAL A 150 -0.48 -5.03 -7.26
N ASN A 151 -1.53 -4.83 -8.05
CA ASN A 151 -2.84 -4.44 -7.51
C ASN A 151 -3.39 -5.46 -6.50
N THR A 152 -3.33 -6.75 -6.85
CA THR A 152 -3.77 -7.83 -5.95
C THR A 152 -2.88 -7.95 -4.72
N ARG A 153 -1.59 -7.57 -4.78
CA ARG A 153 -0.71 -7.54 -3.61
C ARG A 153 -1.10 -6.44 -2.62
N ILE A 154 -1.57 -5.30 -3.11
CA ILE A 154 -2.10 -4.21 -2.28
C ILE A 154 -3.36 -4.70 -1.55
N SER A 155 -4.31 -5.29 -2.29
CA SER A 155 -5.50 -5.91 -1.71
C SER A 155 -5.14 -7.01 -0.70
N TYR A 156 -4.17 -7.85 -1.02
CA TYR A 156 -3.66 -8.88 -0.11
C TYR A 156 -3.17 -8.30 1.22
N LYS A 157 -2.37 -7.23 1.16
CA LYS A 157 -1.86 -6.57 2.36
C LYS A 157 -2.99 -5.94 3.18
N LEU A 158 -3.92 -5.25 2.53
CA LEU A 158 -5.08 -4.65 3.19
C LEU A 158 -5.95 -5.71 3.88
N SER A 159 -6.31 -6.78 3.18
CA SER A 159 -7.10 -7.87 3.77
C SER A 159 -6.41 -8.51 4.96
N THR A 160 -5.09 -8.70 4.88
CA THR A 160 -4.29 -9.24 5.99
C THR A 160 -4.30 -8.28 7.19
N LEU A 161 -4.19 -6.97 6.95
CA LEU A 161 -4.24 -5.96 8.00
C LEU A 161 -5.61 -5.91 8.68
N VAL A 162 -6.70 -5.98 7.90
CA VAL A 162 -8.06 -6.05 8.44
C VAL A 162 -8.23 -7.33 9.27
N TYR A 163 -7.79 -8.49 8.77
CA TYR A 163 -7.83 -9.73 9.54
C TYR A 163 -7.11 -9.60 10.88
N THR A 164 -5.93 -8.97 10.91
CA THR A 164 -5.19 -8.77 12.18
C THR A 164 -5.90 -7.80 13.13
N CYS A 165 -6.62 -6.81 12.61
CA CYS A 165 -7.42 -5.91 13.45
C CYS A 165 -8.63 -6.62 14.07
N LEU A 166 -9.27 -7.55 13.36
CA LEU A 166 -10.45 -8.26 13.87
C LEU A 166 -10.12 -9.40 14.83
N ASN A 167 -8.86 -9.86 14.86
CA ASN A 167 -8.38 -10.90 15.79
C ASN A 167 -7.45 -10.32 16.87
N ASP A 168 -7.68 -9.07 17.26
CA ASP A 168 -7.02 -8.36 18.37
C ASP A 168 -5.48 -8.37 18.36
N SER A 169 -4.88 -8.54 17.17
CA SER A 169 -3.43 -8.65 17.00
C SER A 169 -2.80 -7.35 16.49
N ALA A 170 -3.61 -6.32 16.25
CA ALA A 170 -3.17 -5.01 15.76
C ALA A 170 -3.22 -3.94 16.87
N PRO A 171 -2.59 -2.77 16.70
CA PRO A 171 -2.76 -1.65 17.63
C PRO A 171 -4.22 -1.17 17.75
N GLU A 172 -4.62 -0.78 18.96
CA GLU A 172 -6.00 -0.35 19.28
C GLU A 172 -6.53 0.74 18.34
N TYR A 173 -5.71 1.73 17.97
CA TYR A 173 -6.12 2.81 17.07
C TYR A 173 -6.52 2.33 15.66
N LEU A 174 -5.99 1.19 15.19
CA LEU A 174 -6.40 0.58 13.92
C LEU A 174 -7.63 -0.29 14.08
N GLN A 175 -7.80 -0.91 15.24
CA GLN A 175 -9.00 -1.70 15.54
C GLN A 175 -10.21 -0.78 15.68
N SER A 176 -10.09 0.30 16.44
CA SER A 176 -11.12 1.33 16.63
C SER A 176 -11.49 2.09 15.36
N SER A 177 -10.72 1.92 14.29
CA SER A 177 -10.98 2.47 12.96
C SER A 177 -11.90 1.60 12.11
N LEU A 178 -12.23 0.38 12.57
CA LEU A 178 -13.04 -0.60 11.86
C LEU A 178 -14.28 -0.95 12.67
N ASP A 179 -15.45 -0.67 12.10
CA ASP A 179 -16.72 -1.01 12.72
C ASP A 179 -17.34 -2.21 12.03
N LEU A 180 -17.80 -3.18 12.82
CA LEU A 180 -18.70 -4.21 12.32
C LEU A 180 -20.00 -3.56 11.83
N TYR A 181 -20.53 -4.10 10.75
CA TYR A 181 -21.78 -3.61 10.20
C TYR A 181 -22.93 -3.99 11.13
N THR A 182 -23.43 -3.03 11.89
CA THR A 182 -24.66 -3.16 12.65
C THR A 182 -25.85 -2.74 11.78
N GLN A 183 -26.89 -3.57 11.74
CA GLN A 183 -28.09 -3.25 10.97
C GLN A 183 -28.79 -2.01 11.54
N PRO A 184 -29.13 -1.01 10.70
CA PRO A 184 -29.87 0.17 11.15
C PRO A 184 -31.38 -0.05 11.36
N SER A 185 -31.95 -1.19 10.93
CA SER A 185 -33.40 -1.43 10.96
C SER A 185 -33.76 -2.91 11.15
N ASP A 186 -34.96 -3.17 11.70
CA ASP A 186 -35.53 -4.51 11.96
C ASP A 186 -35.89 -5.31 10.68
N ARG A 187 -35.48 -4.86 9.49
CA ARG A 187 -35.72 -5.60 8.25
C ARG A 187 -34.57 -6.57 7.97
N PRO A 188 -34.84 -7.88 7.75
CA PRO A 188 -33.82 -8.85 7.39
C PRO A 188 -33.30 -8.54 5.98
N LEU A 189 -32.14 -7.90 5.90
CA LEU A 189 -31.42 -7.67 4.65
C LEU A 189 -30.47 -8.85 4.41
N ARG A 190 -30.14 -9.16 3.15
CA ARG A 190 -29.14 -10.20 2.81
C ARG A 190 -27.77 -9.94 3.45
N SER A 191 -27.45 -8.68 3.75
CA SER A 191 -26.23 -8.28 4.47
C SER A 191 -26.25 -8.60 5.97
N ALA A 192 -27.41 -8.92 6.55
CA ALA A 192 -27.56 -9.32 7.95
C ALA A 192 -27.03 -10.72 8.24
N ALA A 193 -26.99 -11.58 7.22
CA ALA A 193 -26.55 -12.97 7.34
C ALA A 193 -25.01 -13.11 7.49
N ASP A 194 -24.27 -12.02 7.33
CA ASP A 194 -22.80 -12.01 7.33
C ASP A 194 -22.28 -11.29 8.59
N PRO A 195 -21.93 -12.04 9.65
CA PRO A 195 -21.51 -11.45 10.93
C PRO A 195 -20.13 -10.79 10.86
N LEU A 196 -19.34 -11.04 9.81
CA LEU A 196 -18.00 -10.51 9.62
C LEU A 196 -17.97 -9.36 8.60
N ARG A 197 -19.12 -8.78 8.27
CA ARG A 197 -19.20 -7.64 7.36
C ARG A 197 -18.80 -6.36 8.09
N LEU A 198 -17.98 -5.54 7.43
CA LEU A 198 -17.55 -4.25 7.98
C LEU A 198 -18.37 -3.10 7.40
N HIS A 199 -18.62 -2.07 8.22
CA HIS A 199 -19.23 -0.83 7.78
C HIS A 199 -18.22 -0.03 6.94
N ILE A 200 -18.69 0.57 5.84
CA ILE A 200 -17.88 1.43 4.96
C ILE A 200 -18.34 2.87 5.17
N PRO A 201 -17.51 3.76 5.76
CA PRO A 201 -17.88 5.15 5.98
C PRO A 201 -18.07 5.87 4.64
N ARG A 202 -19.07 6.76 4.60
CA ARG A 202 -19.31 7.61 3.44
C ARG A 202 -18.26 8.72 3.38
N SER A 203 -17.51 8.78 2.30
CA SER A 203 -16.56 9.87 2.03
C SER A 203 -17.04 10.74 0.88
N LYS A 204 -16.94 12.07 1.05
CA LYS A 204 -17.14 13.06 -0.03
C LYS A 204 -15.93 13.15 -0.96
N LEU A 205 -14.74 12.71 -0.52
CA LEU A 205 -13.50 12.76 -1.30
C LEU A 205 -13.07 11.35 -1.71
N ALA A 206 -13.03 11.10 -3.01
CA ALA A 206 -12.49 9.86 -3.58
C ALA A 206 -10.96 9.74 -3.38
N SER A 207 -10.24 10.86 -3.34
CA SER A 207 -8.78 10.86 -3.25
C SER A 207 -8.22 10.59 -1.86
N ALA A 208 -8.80 11.18 -0.81
CA ALA A 208 -8.31 11.04 0.56
C ALA A 208 -9.17 10.07 1.37
N GLY A 209 -10.49 10.30 1.41
CA GLY A 209 -11.34 9.54 2.32
C GLY A 209 -11.62 8.11 1.86
N GLN A 210 -11.88 7.87 0.56
CA GLN A 210 -12.07 6.48 0.07
C GLN A 210 -10.78 5.65 0.09
N ARG A 211 -9.61 6.31 0.05
CA ARG A 211 -8.29 5.64 0.14
C ARG A 211 -7.86 5.36 1.58
N ALA A 212 -8.46 6.05 2.55
CA ALA A 212 -8.14 5.85 3.96
C ALA A 212 -8.45 4.42 4.39
N PHE A 213 -7.66 3.90 5.33
CA PHE A 213 -7.82 2.54 5.85
C PHE A 213 -9.25 2.20 6.31
N PRO A 214 -9.98 3.08 7.04
CA PRO A 214 -11.37 2.82 7.45
C PRO A 214 -12.35 2.63 6.28
N SER A 215 -12.02 3.06 5.06
CA SER A 215 -12.86 2.89 3.87
C SER A 215 -12.34 1.78 2.96
N ALA A 216 -11.05 1.84 2.62
CA ALA A 216 -10.41 0.90 1.72
C ALA A 216 -10.31 -0.52 2.30
N GLY A 217 -10.00 -0.65 3.60
CA GLY A 217 -9.91 -1.94 4.28
C GLY A 217 -11.24 -2.70 4.24
N PRO A 218 -12.33 -2.13 4.80
CA PRO A 218 -13.68 -2.69 4.70
C PRO A 218 -14.15 -2.98 3.27
N SER A 219 -13.84 -2.10 2.31
CA SER A 219 -14.20 -2.32 0.90
C SER A 219 -13.56 -3.59 0.32
N VAL A 220 -12.26 -3.82 0.57
CA VAL A 220 -11.58 -5.02 0.12
C VAL A 220 -12.05 -6.24 0.91
N TRP A 221 -12.17 -6.13 2.24
CA TRP A 221 -12.61 -7.22 3.10
C TRP A 221 -14.00 -7.75 2.73
N ASN A 222 -14.95 -6.85 2.52
CA ASN A 222 -16.33 -7.21 2.14
C ASN A 222 -16.44 -7.82 0.73
N SER A 223 -15.41 -7.72 -0.10
CA SER A 223 -15.35 -8.39 -1.41
C SER A 223 -14.90 -9.86 -1.32
N LEU A 224 -14.40 -10.28 -0.15
CA LEU A 224 -13.93 -11.65 0.09
C LEU A 224 -15.10 -12.58 0.43
N SER A 225 -14.96 -13.86 0.08
CA SER A 225 -15.93 -14.88 0.47
C SER A 225 -15.98 -15.05 1.99
N LEU A 226 -17.14 -15.44 2.51
CA LEU A 226 -17.34 -15.64 3.95
C LEU A 226 -16.42 -16.74 4.49
N GLU A 227 -16.26 -17.85 3.75
CA GLU A 227 -15.38 -18.97 4.10
C GLU A 227 -13.93 -18.52 4.33
N LEU A 228 -13.48 -17.54 3.55
CA LEU A 228 -12.13 -17.01 3.66
C LEU A 228 -12.01 -16.09 4.87
N ARG A 229 -13.02 -15.26 5.14
CA ARG A 229 -13.06 -14.41 6.33
C ARG A 229 -13.15 -15.20 7.64
N GLN A 230 -13.78 -16.36 7.62
CA GLN A 230 -13.86 -17.32 8.74
C GLN A 230 -12.62 -18.21 8.89
N SER A 231 -11.49 -17.87 8.25
CA SER A 231 -10.28 -18.68 8.38
C SER A 231 -9.79 -18.75 9.83
N PRO A 232 -9.38 -19.93 10.32
CA PRO A 232 -9.10 -20.16 11.74
C PRO A 232 -7.79 -19.54 12.22
N SER A 233 -6.88 -19.20 11.30
CA SER A 233 -5.60 -18.58 11.62
C SER A 233 -5.16 -17.63 10.52
N LEU A 234 -4.25 -16.72 10.88
CA LEU A 234 -3.65 -15.77 9.94
C LEU A 234 -2.93 -16.47 8.78
N ASP A 235 -2.27 -17.61 9.03
CA ASP A 235 -1.54 -18.34 8.00
C ASP A 235 -2.47 -19.11 7.07
N ALA A 236 -3.56 -19.68 7.61
CA ALA A 236 -4.62 -20.26 6.79
C ALA A 236 -5.29 -19.19 5.91
N PHE A 237 -5.57 -18.02 6.50
CA PHE A 237 -6.12 -16.86 5.79
C PHE A 237 -5.21 -16.42 4.64
N LYS A 238 -3.92 -16.15 4.94
CA LYS A 238 -2.90 -15.75 3.95
C LYS A 238 -2.77 -16.74 2.80
N SER A 239 -2.83 -18.03 3.10
CA SER A 239 -2.70 -19.09 2.09
C SER A 239 -3.93 -19.13 1.19
N ARG A 240 -5.14 -19.16 1.77
CA ARG A 240 -6.41 -19.15 1.02
C ARG A 240 -6.60 -17.88 0.19
N LEU A 241 -6.21 -16.73 0.76
CA LEU A 241 -6.25 -15.43 0.07
C LEU A 241 -5.32 -15.38 -1.13
N LYS A 242 -4.12 -15.97 -1.01
CA LYS A 242 -3.23 -16.09 -2.16
C LYS A 242 -3.87 -16.93 -3.26
N THR A 243 -4.55 -18.03 -2.91
CA THR A 243 -5.26 -18.87 -3.88
C THR A 243 -6.41 -18.13 -4.57
N GLN A 244 -7.22 -17.37 -3.85
CA GLN A 244 -8.32 -16.59 -4.45
C GLN A 244 -7.82 -15.50 -5.42
N PHE A 245 -6.72 -14.83 -5.09
CA PHE A 245 -6.13 -13.79 -5.94
C PHE A 245 -5.24 -14.35 -7.05
N PHE A 246 -4.94 -15.64 -7.02
CA PHE A 246 -4.16 -16.28 -8.07
C PHE A 246 -5.06 -16.51 -9.30
N PRO A 247 -4.69 -15.99 -10.48
CA PRO A 247 -5.51 -16.07 -11.69
C PRO A 247 -5.32 -17.37 -12.48
#